data_AF-A0A4W5RGZ0-F1
#
_entry.id   AF-A0A4W5RGZ0-F1
#
_cell.length_a   1.000
_cell.length_b   1.000
_cell.length_c   1.000
_cell.angle_alpha   90.00
_cell.angle_beta   90.00
_cell.angle_gamma   90.00
#
_symmetry.space_group_name_H-M   'P 1'
#
loop_
_entity.id
_entity.type
_entity.pdbx_description
1 polymer ?
#
loop_
_entity_poly.entity_id
_entity_poly.type
_entity_poly.pdbx_seq_one_letter_code
_entity_poly.pdbx_strand_id
1 'polypeptide(L)'
;MCMETGQTVVLLNLQNLYESLYDALNQYYVSLGGQKYVDLGLGTHRVKCRVHKNFRLIVIEEKEVVYTQFPIPLINRLEKHYLDINTVLKNEGKEIVKKLQEWVEVFVSLKSQQTKTNRYLPTDVFIGYHSDTCSSVVLQVTEKMKDESDISDPQRRVLDEAKFIMLNCATPDSVIRLDGTKLSDVETEKLTQIYFEEQKHRSLADFITSHTRPEEWCHAHFTEVTTFSRQLTAGDIKQLQNITELCDIKLLSLQQFDTEHSFLKEI
;
A
#
# COMPACT_ATOMS: atom_id res chain seq x y z
N MET A 1 5.07 20.98 -16.57
CA MET A 1 4.18 21.39 -15.45
C MET A 1 4.86 21.21 -14.09
N CYS A 2 5.12 19.99 -13.61
CA CYS A 2 5.68 19.76 -12.25
C CYS A 2 7.03 20.47 -12.00
N MET A 3 7.93 20.49 -12.99
CA MET A 3 9.20 21.23 -12.90
C MET A 3 9.00 22.73 -12.64
N GLU A 4 7.98 23.31 -13.25
CA GLU A 4 7.69 24.74 -13.13
C GLU A 4 6.95 25.09 -11.84
N THR A 5 6.03 24.22 -11.41
CA THR A 5 5.26 24.40 -10.16
C THR A 5 6.03 23.96 -8.92
N GLY A 6 7.15 23.25 -9.10
CA GLY A 6 7.99 22.77 -8.00
C GLY A 6 7.46 21.53 -7.29
N GLN A 7 6.56 20.78 -7.93
CA GLN A 7 6.04 19.54 -7.40
C GLN A 7 7.03 18.39 -7.60
N THR A 8 7.19 17.55 -6.58
CA THR A 8 8.01 16.33 -6.67
C THR A 8 7.38 15.35 -7.65
N VAL A 9 8.20 14.74 -8.50
CA VAL A 9 7.78 13.67 -9.42
C VAL A 9 8.49 12.38 -9.03
N VAL A 10 7.72 11.30 -8.95
CA VAL A 10 8.22 9.94 -8.77
C VAL A 10 8.10 9.21 -10.11
N LEU A 11 9.22 8.74 -10.65
CA LEU A 11 9.28 7.96 -11.88
C LEU A 11 9.47 6.48 -11.55
N LEU A 12 8.52 5.65 -11.98
CA LEU A 12 8.54 4.19 -11.82
C LEU A 12 9.10 3.45 -13.05
N ASN A 13 9.35 4.17 -14.16
CA ASN A 13 9.95 3.62 -15.37
C ASN A 13 10.71 4.74 -16.11
N LEU A 14 12.00 4.86 -15.80
CA LEU A 14 12.83 5.93 -16.37
C LEU A 14 13.26 5.65 -17.82
N GLN A 15 13.25 4.39 -18.26
CA GLN A 15 13.86 3.98 -19.53
C GLN A 15 13.26 4.72 -20.72
N ASN A 16 11.93 4.80 -20.77
CA ASN A 16 11.20 5.46 -21.84
C ASN A 16 11.38 6.98 -21.85
N LEU A 17 11.78 7.57 -20.73
CA LEU A 17 11.89 9.01 -20.55
C LEU A 17 13.35 9.50 -20.48
N TYR A 18 14.33 8.58 -20.46
CA TYR A 18 15.72 8.94 -20.25
C TYR A 18 16.25 9.91 -21.30
N GLU A 19 16.02 9.64 -22.58
CA GLU A 19 16.44 10.54 -23.66
C GLU A 19 15.78 11.91 -23.56
N SER A 20 14.51 11.93 -23.18
CA SER A 20 13.69 13.14 -23.05
C SER A 20 14.15 14.01 -21.87
N LEU A 21 14.62 13.39 -20.78
CA LEU A 21 15.01 14.05 -19.54
C LEU A 21 16.53 14.22 -19.40
N TYR A 22 17.31 13.89 -20.41
CA TYR A 22 18.78 13.81 -20.32
C TYR A 22 19.41 15.09 -19.74
N ASP A 23 19.07 16.26 -20.29
CA ASP A 23 19.66 17.54 -19.85
C ASP A 23 19.19 17.95 -18.44
N ALA A 24 17.96 17.57 -18.06
CA ALA A 24 17.43 17.76 -16.70
C ALA A 24 18.18 16.90 -15.68
N LEU A 25 18.44 15.64 -16.00
CA LEU A 25 19.21 14.72 -15.15
C LEU A 25 20.68 15.12 -15.03
N ASN A 26 21.23 15.78 -16.06
CA ASN A 26 22.57 16.34 -16.03
C ASN A 26 22.69 17.64 -15.24
N GLN A 27 21.56 18.20 -14.78
CA GLN A 27 21.52 19.51 -14.12
C GLN A 27 22.13 20.65 -14.95
N TYR A 28 22.07 20.55 -16.28
CA TYR A 28 22.54 21.60 -17.20
C TYR A 28 21.54 22.76 -17.28
N TYR A 29 21.46 23.53 -16.19
CA TYR A 29 20.54 24.66 -16.08
C TYR A 29 21.14 25.95 -16.65
N VAL A 30 20.35 26.67 -17.43
CA VAL A 30 20.62 28.06 -17.83
C VAL A 30 19.86 29.00 -16.90
N SER A 31 20.55 29.99 -16.32
CA SER A 31 19.93 30.97 -15.43
C SER A 31 19.60 32.26 -16.19
N LEU A 32 18.33 32.66 -16.17
CA LEU A 32 17.85 33.91 -16.77
C LEU A 32 16.89 34.60 -15.79
N GLY A 33 17.15 35.86 -15.44
CA GLY A 33 16.28 36.63 -14.53
C GLY A 33 16.12 36.00 -13.13
N GLY A 34 17.16 35.31 -12.64
CA GLY A 34 17.13 34.60 -11.35
C GLY A 34 16.34 33.28 -11.35
N GLN A 35 15.82 32.86 -12.50
CA GLN A 35 15.13 31.58 -12.69
C GLN A 35 16.04 30.59 -13.43
N LYS A 36 15.90 29.30 -13.13
CA LYS A 36 16.61 28.22 -13.82
C LYS A 36 15.74 27.66 -14.95
N TYR A 37 16.36 27.35 -16.08
CA TYR A 37 15.73 26.73 -17.24
C TYR A 37 16.53 25.51 -17.68
N VAL A 38 15.84 24.49 -18.19
CA VAL A 38 16.47 23.30 -18.77
C VAL A 38 15.78 22.91 -20.07
N ASP A 39 16.52 22.29 -20.99
CA ASP A 39 15.94 21.74 -22.20
C ASP A 39 15.33 20.36 -21.90
N LEU A 40 14.07 20.16 -22.29
CA LEU A 40 13.41 18.86 -22.30
C LEU A 40 13.21 18.42 -23.76
N GLY A 41 13.60 17.18 -24.04
CA GLY A 41 13.43 16.55 -25.35
C GLY A 41 12.06 15.88 -25.48
N LEU A 42 11.43 16.04 -26.65
CA LEU A 42 10.25 15.31 -27.09
C LEU A 42 10.50 14.89 -28.54
N GLY A 43 11.11 13.71 -28.73
CA GLY A 43 11.62 13.29 -30.03
C GLY A 43 12.68 14.29 -30.55
N THR A 44 12.43 14.89 -31.71
CA THR A 44 13.33 15.90 -32.31
C THR A 44 13.15 17.31 -31.75
N HIS A 45 12.09 17.56 -30.98
CA HIS A 45 11.80 18.88 -30.44
C HIS A 45 12.44 19.04 -29.06
N ARG A 46 13.04 20.20 -28.81
CA ARG A 46 13.57 20.59 -27.50
C ARG A 46 12.87 21.85 -27.02
N VAL A 47 12.38 21.82 -25.79
CA VAL A 47 11.64 22.93 -25.18
C VAL A 47 12.34 23.36 -23.90
N LYS A 48 12.54 24.67 -23.73
CA LYS A 48 13.05 25.25 -22.49
C LYS A 48 11.96 25.29 -21.44
N CYS A 49 12.15 24.54 -20.37
CA CYS A 49 11.24 24.50 -19.23
C CYS A 49 11.86 25.20 -18.03
N ARG A 50 11.06 26.04 -17.34
CA ARG A 50 11.46 26.65 -16.07
C ARG A 50 11.51 25.58 -14.98
N VAL A 51 12.53 25.65 -14.14
CA VAL A 51 12.76 24.71 -13.04
C VAL A 51 12.69 25.46 -11.72
N HIS A 52 11.67 25.13 -10.93
CA HIS A 52 11.43 25.68 -9.62
C HIS A 52 12.44 25.13 -8.60
N LYS A 53 12.83 25.94 -7.60
CA LYS A 53 13.86 25.57 -6.61
C LYS A 53 13.48 24.36 -5.74
N ASN A 54 12.18 24.17 -5.51
CA ASN A 54 11.65 23.08 -4.70
C ASN A 54 11.38 21.80 -5.50
N PHE A 55 11.55 21.83 -6.83
CA PHE A 55 11.36 20.65 -7.65
C PHE A 55 12.32 19.53 -7.22
N ARG A 56 11.80 18.30 -7.10
CA ARG A 56 12.57 17.09 -6.83
C ARG A 56 12.11 16.00 -7.79
N LEU A 57 13.06 15.18 -8.23
CA LEU A 57 12.80 14.01 -9.06
C LEU A 57 13.31 12.79 -8.32
N ILE A 58 12.43 11.83 -8.07
CA ILE A 58 12.75 10.55 -7.45
C ILE A 58 12.55 9.47 -8.52
N VAL A 59 13.54 8.61 -8.67
CA VAL A 59 13.47 7.46 -9.59
C VAL A 59 13.43 6.22 -8.72
N ILE A 60 12.38 5.43 -8.85
CA ILE A 60 12.22 4.14 -8.18
C ILE A 60 12.30 3.07 -9.25
N GLU A 61 13.25 2.15 -9.10
CA GLU A 61 13.51 1.10 -10.06
C GLU A 61 14.08 -0.11 -9.34
N GLU A 62 13.88 -1.31 -9.89
CA GLU A 62 14.45 -2.54 -9.34
C GLU A 62 15.99 -2.51 -9.42
N LYS A 63 16.63 -3.05 -8.39
CA LYS A 63 18.09 -3.09 -8.27
C LYS A 63 18.73 -3.74 -9.50
N GLU A 64 18.21 -4.88 -9.91
CA GLU A 64 18.69 -5.68 -11.04
C GLU A 64 18.57 -4.89 -12.35
N VAL A 65 17.46 -4.18 -12.56
CA VAL A 65 17.24 -3.32 -13.73
C VAL A 65 18.25 -2.17 -13.76
N VAL A 66 18.51 -1.52 -12.62
CA VAL A 66 19.52 -0.46 -12.52
C VAL A 66 20.91 -0.97 -12.88
N TYR A 67 21.32 -2.15 -12.39
CA TYR A 67 22.66 -2.66 -12.70
C TYR A 67 22.83 -3.20 -14.12
N THR A 68 21.75 -3.68 -14.75
CA THR A 68 21.84 -4.36 -16.05
C THR A 68 21.45 -3.48 -17.23
N GLN A 69 20.50 -2.56 -17.04
CA GLN A 69 19.89 -1.81 -18.15
C GLN A 69 20.24 -0.32 -18.12
N PHE A 70 20.48 0.27 -16.94
CA PHE A 70 20.74 1.71 -16.88
C PHE A 70 22.15 2.04 -17.39
N PRO A 71 22.30 3.04 -18.28
CA PRO A 71 23.62 3.51 -18.69
C PRO A 71 24.42 4.02 -17.49
N ILE A 72 25.71 3.66 -17.41
CA ILE A 72 26.62 4.15 -16.35
C ILE A 72 26.57 5.69 -16.17
N PRO A 73 26.51 6.51 -17.24
CA PRO A 73 26.39 7.96 -17.09
C PRO A 73 25.12 8.43 -16.40
N LEU A 74 24.01 7.70 -16.54
CA LEU A 74 22.75 7.99 -15.84
C LEU A 74 22.91 7.67 -14.35
N ILE A 75 23.40 6.47 -14.06
CA ILE A 75 23.63 6.00 -12.69
C ILE A 75 24.52 7.00 -11.93
N ASN A 76 25.56 7.53 -12.55
CA ASN A 76 26.50 8.47 -11.91
C ASN A 76 25.92 9.86 -11.62
N ARG A 77 24.74 10.20 -12.14
CA ARG A 77 24.09 11.50 -11.94
C ARG A 77 22.97 11.46 -10.90
N LEU A 78 22.54 10.28 -10.54
CA LEU A 78 21.54 10.05 -9.51
C LEU A 78 22.24 9.78 -8.17
N GLU A 79 21.66 10.35 -7.10
CA GLU A 79 21.95 9.93 -5.74
C GLU A 79 21.26 8.59 -5.50
N LYS A 80 22.01 7.58 -5.05
CA LYS A 80 21.53 6.19 -4.98
C LYS A 80 21.21 5.84 -3.55
N HIS A 81 19.95 5.48 -3.32
CA HIS A 81 19.49 4.94 -2.05
C HIS A 81 18.91 3.56 -2.32
N TYR A 82 19.33 2.58 -1.55
CA TYR A 82 18.74 1.25 -1.58
C TYR A 82 17.67 1.18 -0.50
N LEU A 83 16.43 0.96 -0.92
CA LEU A 83 15.28 0.85 -0.02
C LEU A 83 14.76 -0.58 -0.07
N ASP A 84 14.98 -1.32 1.00
CA ASP A 84 14.34 -2.62 1.27
C ASP A 84 13.52 -2.47 2.55
N ILE A 85 12.36 -3.09 2.63
CA ILE A 85 11.50 -3.01 3.81
C ILE A 85 12.23 -3.47 5.08
N ASN A 86 13.15 -4.42 4.94
CA ASN A 86 14.01 -4.89 6.02
C ASN A 86 15.09 -3.87 6.45
N THR A 87 15.37 -2.87 5.61
CA THR A 87 16.28 -1.76 5.91
C THR A 87 15.55 -0.56 6.53
N VAL A 88 14.27 -0.38 6.22
CA VAL A 88 13.44 0.69 6.80
C VAL A 88 13.06 0.39 8.25
N LEU A 89 12.80 -0.89 8.55
CA LEU A 89 12.46 -1.32 9.91
C LEU A 89 13.68 -1.25 10.84
N LYS A 90 13.53 -0.49 11.93
CA LYS A 90 14.47 -0.49 13.07
C LYS A 90 14.56 -1.89 13.70
N ASN A 91 15.64 -2.17 14.42
CA ASN A 91 15.86 -3.47 15.09
C ASN A 91 14.68 -3.90 15.98
N GLU A 92 14.08 -2.96 16.71
CA GLU A 92 12.89 -3.23 17.54
C GLU A 92 11.69 -3.72 16.70
N GLY A 93 11.49 -3.15 15.51
CA GLY A 93 10.45 -3.58 14.57
C GLY A 93 10.69 -4.99 14.03
N LYS A 94 11.95 -5.38 13.83
CA LYS A 94 12.31 -6.73 13.34
C LYS A 94 11.91 -7.84 14.31
N GLU A 95 12.07 -7.60 15.62
CA GLU A 95 11.62 -8.54 16.65
C GLU A 95 10.08 -8.68 16.65
N ILE A 96 9.36 -7.59 16.40
CA ILE A 96 7.89 -7.62 16.28
C ILE A 96 7.46 -8.39 15.03
N VAL A 97 8.14 -8.16 13.89
CA VAL A 97 7.89 -8.91 12.65
C VAL A 97 8.06 -10.41 12.88
N LYS A 98 9.12 -10.83 13.57
CA LYS A 98 9.34 -12.24 13.88
C LYS A 98 8.21 -12.81 14.76
N LYS A 99 7.80 -12.09 15.81
CA LYS A 99 6.67 -12.50 16.67
C LYS A 99 5.36 -12.59 15.89
N LEU A 100 5.14 -11.68 14.94
CA LEU A 100 3.96 -11.71 14.08
C LEU A 100 3.98 -12.89 13.11
N GLN A 101 5.15 -13.21 12.53
CA GLN A 101 5.33 -14.39 11.67
C GLN A 101 5.10 -15.69 12.45
N GLU A 102 5.65 -15.80 13.66
CA GLU A 102 5.39 -16.94 14.56
C GLU A 102 3.89 -17.06 14.88
N TRP A 103 3.22 -15.94 15.12
CA TRP A 103 1.77 -15.94 15.33
C TRP A 103 1.00 -16.40 14.09
N VAL A 104 1.38 -15.97 12.88
CA VAL A 104 0.78 -16.44 11.62
C VAL A 104 0.96 -17.95 11.46
N GLU A 105 2.15 -18.48 11.73
CA GLU A 105 2.40 -19.92 11.66
C GLU A 105 1.51 -20.71 12.63
N VAL A 106 1.32 -20.20 13.85
CA VAL A 106 0.44 -20.80 14.86
C VAL A 106 -1.03 -20.71 14.44
N PHE A 107 -1.46 -19.58 13.89
CA PHE A 107 -2.81 -19.36 13.38
C PHE A 107 -3.17 -20.33 12.25
N VAL A 108 -2.21 -20.63 11.37
CA VAL A 108 -2.40 -21.53 10.23
C VAL A 108 -2.30 -23.02 10.65
N SER A 109 -1.57 -23.33 11.73
CA SER A 109 -1.28 -24.70 12.15
C SER A 109 -2.38 -25.31 13.02
N LEU A 110 -3.06 -26.33 12.49
CA LEU A 110 -4.06 -27.12 13.23
C LEU A 110 -3.39 -28.23 14.08
N LYS A 111 -3.93 -28.43 15.30
CA LYS A 111 -3.55 -29.47 16.27
C LYS A 111 -3.64 -30.89 15.69
N SER A 112 -4.58 -31.17 14.77
CA SER A 112 -4.89 -32.53 14.30
C SER A 112 -4.40 -32.87 12.88
N GLN A 113 -3.45 -32.12 12.29
CA GLN A 113 -2.87 -32.45 10.98
C GLN A 113 -2.01 -33.74 11.02
N GLN A 114 -2.67 -34.90 11.10
CA GLN A 114 -2.04 -36.22 11.06
C GLN A 114 -1.71 -36.68 9.62
N THR A 115 -2.26 -36.03 8.59
CA THR A 115 -1.97 -36.33 7.18
C THR A 115 -1.35 -35.12 6.46
N LYS A 116 -0.29 -35.36 5.67
CA LYS A 116 0.46 -34.33 4.93
C LYS A 116 -0.37 -33.58 3.87
N THR A 117 -1.60 -34.01 3.58
CA THR A 117 -2.40 -33.54 2.44
C THR A 117 -3.25 -32.30 2.74
N ASN A 118 -3.47 -31.93 4.01
CA ASN A 118 -4.37 -30.83 4.39
C ASN A 118 -3.65 -29.73 5.20
N ARG A 119 -2.43 -29.36 4.78
CA ARG A 119 -1.73 -28.21 5.38
C ARG A 119 -2.19 -26.93 4.71
N TYR A 120 -2.85 -26.06 5.46
CA TYR A 120 -3.14 -24.70 5.05
C TYR A 120 -1.83 -23.91 4.95
N LEU A 121 -1.77 -23.01 3.97
CA LEU A 121 -0.73 -22.01 3.85
C LEU A 121 -1.24 -20.68 4.40
N PRO A 122 -0.33 -19.78 4.84
CA PRO A 122 -0.72 -18.42 5.20
C PRO A 122 -1.52 -17.70 4.11
N THR A 123 -1.25 -17.99 2.83
CA THR A 123 -1.97 -17.47 1.66
C THR A 123 -3.42 -17.94 1.55
N ASP A 124 -3.74 -19.10 2.14
CA ASP A 124 -5.10 -19.64 2.15
C ASP A 124 -5.94 -19.01 3.27
N VAL A 125 -5.27 -18.50 4.30
CA VAL A 125 -5.88 -17.93 5.51
C VAL A 125 -6.01 -16.42 5.41
N PHE A 126 -4.92 -15.75 5.03
CA PHE A 126 -4.83 -14.31 4.90
C PHE A 126 -4.74 -13.96 3.41
N ILE A 127 -5.79 -13.32 2.90
CA ILE A 127 -5.87 -12.97 1.48
C ILE A 127 -4.86 -11.86 1.18
N GLY A 128 -4.01 -12.08 0.16
CA GLY A 128 -2.91 -11.17 -0.20
C GLY A 128 -1.63 -11.40 0.60
N TYR A 129 -1.52 -12.45 1.40
CA TYR A 129 -0.29 -12.74 2.16
C TYR A 129 0.90 -13.07 1.25
N HIS A 130 2.05 -12.46 1.55
CA HIS A 130 3.35 -12.74 0.94
C HIS A 130 4.48 -12.59 1.98
N SER A 131 5.72 -12.80 1.56
CA SER A 131 6.92 -12.76 2.42
C SER A 131 7.04 -11.50 3.28
N ASP A 132 6.67 -10.35 2.71
CA ASP A 132 6.88 -9.04 3.32
C ASP A 132 5.61 -8.45 3.94
N THR A 133 4.50 -9.20 3.97
CA THR A 133 3.24 -8.72 4.56
C THR A 133 3.41 -8.35 6.03
N CYS A 134 4.05 -9.22 6.82
CA CYS A 134 4.31 -8.95 8.24
C CYS A 134 5.16 -7.67 8.42
N SER A 135 6.22 -7.51 7.61
CA SER A 135 7.07 -6.32 7.63
C SER A 135 6.30 -5.05 7.25
N SER A 136 5.42 -5.14 6.25
CA SER A 136 4.58 -4.03 5.77
C SER A 136 3.56 -3.58 6.80
N VAL A 137 2.87 -4.52 7.44
CA VAL A 137 1.88 -4.23 8.49
C VAL A 137 2.57 -3.60 9.71
N VAL A 138 3.68 -4.17 10.17
CA VAL A 138 4.42 -3.61 11.31
C VAL A 138 4.92 -2.19 10.99
N LEU A 139 5.41 -1.95 9.77
CA LEU A 139 5.82 -0.61 9.35
C LEU A 139 4.64 0.37 9.36
N GLN A 140 3.50 -0.01 8.77
CA GLN A 140 2.28 0.82 8.75
C GLN A 140 1.82 1.18 10.16
N VAL A 141 1.76 0.21 11.08
CA VAL A 141 1.38 0.43 12.48
C VAL A 141 2.38 1.35 13.17
N THR A 142 3.67 1.11 12.95
CA THR A 142 4.73 1.93 13.57
C THR A 142 4.64 3.37 13.11
N GLU A 143 4.42 3.65 11.82
CA GLU A 143 4.23 5.00 11.29
C GLU A 143 2.98 5.67 11.88
N LYS A 144 1.85 4.95 11.95
CA LYS A 144 0.60 5.46 12.55
C LYS A 144 0.76 5.83 14.02
N MET A 145 1.58 5.09 14.76
CA MET A 145 1.80 5.29 16.19
C MET A 145 2.95 6.27 16.52
N LYS A 146 3.68 6.81 15.53
CA LYS A 146 4.78 7.76 15.77
C LYS A 146 4.33 9.04 16.49
N ASP A 147 3.09 9.46 16.28
CA ASP A 147 2.53 10.70 16.83
C ASP A 147 1.96 10.51 18.25
N GLU A 148 1.88 9.27 18.75
CA GLU A 148 1.33 8.95 20.07
C GLU A 148 2.46 8.68 21.07
N SER A 149 2.93 9.75 21.72
CA SER A 149 4.24 9.80 22.38
C SER A 149 4.34 9.21 23.79
N ASP A 150 3.35 8.48 24.32
CA ASP A 150 3.29 8.29 25.78
C ASP A 150 2.69 6.96 26.26
N ILE A 151 3.39 5.82 26.12
CA ILE A 151 2.89 4.53 26.66
C ILE A 151 4.01 3.59 27.16
N SER A 152 3.69 2.90 28.26
CA SER A 152 4.51 1.94 29.03
C SER A 152 4.97 0.66 28.30
N ASP A 153 4.37 0.27 27.16
CA ASP A 153 4.78 -0.89 26.35
C ASP A 153 4.39 -0.70 24.86
N PRO A 154 5.21 0.05 24.10
CA PRO A 154 4.92 0.33 22.69
C PRO A 154 5.00 -0.92 21.82
N GLN A 155 5.89 -1.88 22.15
CA GLN A 155 6.10 -3.06 21.31
C GLN A 155 4.90 -4.01 21.34
N ARG A 156 4.32 -4.24 22.52
CA ARG A 156 3.12 -5.09 22.64
C ARG A 156 1.93 -4.47 21.91
N ARG A 157 1.74 -3.15 22.01
CA ARG A 157 0.65 -2.45 21.33
C ARG A 157 0.80 -2.51 19.81
N VAL A 158 2.02 -2.31 19.30
CA VAL A 158 2.30 -2.45 17.86
C VAL A 158 2.01 -3.88 17.39
N LEU A 159 2.37 -4.90 18.18
CA LEU A 159 2.06 -6.29 17.84
C LEU A 159 0.54 -6.56 17.85
N ASP A 160 -0.18 -6.07 18.85
CA ASP A 160 -1.63 -6.27 18.96
C ASP A 160 -2.39 -5.56 17.82
N GLU A 161 -2.01 -4.34 17.46
CA GLU A 161 -2.57 -3.63 16.30
C GLU A 161 -2.16 -4.32 14.98
N ALA A 162 -0.94 -4.82 14.87
CA ALA A 162 -0.52 -5.57 13.69
C ALA A 162 -1.34 -6.86 13.51
N LYS A 163 -1.61 -7.60 14.60
CA LYS A 163 -2.53 -8.75 14.58
C LYS A 163 -3.94 -8.33 14.18
N PHE A 164 -4.43 -7.19 14.68
CA PHE A 164 -5.73 -6.64 14.30
C PHE A 164 -5.81 -6.34 12.80
N ILE A 165 -4.78 -5.70 12.22
CA ILE A 165 -4.72 -5.43 10.77
C ILE A 165 -4.63 -6.73 9.97
N MET A 166 -3.79 -7.68 10.38
CA MET A 166 -3.69 -9.00 9.74
C MET A 166 -5.05 -9.72 9.71
N LEU A 167 -5.81 -9.62 10.80
CA LEU A 167 -7.11 -10.23 10.94
C LEU A 167 -8.15 -9.64 9.96
N ASN A 168 -7.99 -8.38 9.50
CA ASN A 168 -8.85 -7.82 8.45
C ASN A 168 -8.75 -8.57 7.11
N CYS A 169 -7.62 -9.23 6.85
CA CYS A 169 -7.41 -10.00 5.63
C CYS A 169 -7.70 -11.50 5.82
N ALA A 170 -8.11 -11.92 7.02
CA ALA A 170 -8.40 -13.32 7.32
C ALA A 170 -9.75 -13.77 6.73
N THR A 171 -9.80 -14.99 6.21
CA THR A 171 -11.06 -15.58 5.75
C THR A 171 -11.93 -16.05 6.93
N PRO A 172 -13.27 -15.95 6.82
CA PRO A 172 -14.16 -16.29 7.93
C PRO A 172 -14.09 -17.76 8.33
N ASP A 173 -13.85 -18.66 7.36
CA ASP A 173 -13.66 -20.09 7.63
C ASP A 173 -12.38 -20.36 8.44
N SER A 174 -11.32 -19.57 8.21
CA SER A 174 -10.09 -19.68 8.99
C SER A 174 -10.26 -19.22 10.43
N VAL A 175 -11.07 -18.17 10.65
CA VAL A 175 -11.39 -17.69 12.00
C VAL A 175 -12.20 -18.73 12.79
N ILE A 176 -13.19 -19.37 12.15
CA ILE A 176 -13.98 -20.45 12.77
C ILE A 176 -13.08 -21.66 13.15
N ARG A 177 -12.00 -21.90 12.38
CA ARG A 177 -11.06 -23.00 12.64
C ARG A 177 -10.08 -22.72 13.79
N LEU A 178 -10.09 -21.53 14.41
CA LEU A 178 -9.10 -21.14 15.41
C LEU A 178 -9.07 -22.08 16.63
N ASP A 179 -10.20 -22.64 17.04
CA ASP A 179 -10.28 -23.63 18.13
C ASP A 179 -9.40 -24.86 17.90
N GLY A 180 -9.21 -25.21 16.62
CA GLY A 180 -8.37 -26.30 16.17
C GLY A 180 -6.88 -25.97 16.15
N THR A 181 -6.47 -24.72 16.37
CA THR A 181 -5.07 -24.28 16.30
C THR A 181 -4.35 -24.40 17.63
N LYS A 182 -3.04 -24.12 17.66
CA LYS A 182 -2.23 -24.08 18.90
C LYS A 182 -2.35 -22.76 19.68
N LEU A 183 -3.21 -21.84 19.25
CA LEU A 183 -3.51 -20.62 20.01
C LEU A 183 -4.16 -20.99 21.36
N SER A 184 -4.00 -20.11 22.35
CA SER A 184 -4.68 -20.25 23.63
C SER A 184 -6.18 -19.96 23.47
N ASP A 185 -7.02 -20.64 24.25
CA ASP A 185 -8.48 -20.46 24.17
C ASP A 185 -8.90 -18.99 24.40
N VAL A 186 -8.20 -18.29 25.29
CA VAL A 186 -8.41 -16.85 25.55
C VAL A 186 -8.08 -15.99 24.33
N GLU A 187 -7.00 -16.30 23.61
CA GLU A 187 -6.64 -15.57 22.39
C GLU A 187 -7.60 -15.88 21.24
N THR A 188 -8.03 -17.14 21.11
CA THR A 188 -9.02 -17.56 20.11
C THR A 188 -10.36 -16.85 20.29
N GLU A 189 -10.86 -16.79 21.53
CA GLU A 189 -12.10 -16.08 21.85
C GLU A 189 -11.99 -14.59 21.52
N LYS A 190 -10.88 -13.96 21.92
CA LYS A 190 -10.60 -12.55 21.60
C LYS A 190 -10.55 -12.29 20.09
N LEU A 191 -9.84 -13.11 19.31
CA LEU A 191 -9.73 -12.94 17.85
C LEU A 191 -11.09 -13.13 17.17
N THR A 192 -11.87 -14.12 17.62
CA THR A 192 -13.22 -14.37 17.11
C THR A 192 -14.14 -13.18 17.38
N GLN A 193 -14.08 -12.63 18.60
CA GLN A 193 -14.84 -11.45 18.97
C GLN A 193 -14.47 -10.23 18.11
N ILE A 194 -13.17 -9.96 17.95
CA ILE A 194 -12.68 -8.87 17.11
C ILE A 194 -13.18 -9.02 15.67
N TYR A 195 -13.08 -10.22 15.08
CA TYR A 195 -13.45 -10.43 13.68
C TYR A 195 -14.94 -10.25 13.42
N PHE A 196 -15.80 -10.81 14.29
CA PHE A 196 -17.26 -10.83 14.04
C PHE A 196 -18.01 -9.63 14.65
N GLU A 197 -17.48 -9.00 15.70
CA GLU A 197 -18.15 -7.89 16.40
C GLU A 197 -17.53 -6.53 16.08
N GLU A 198 -16.21 -6.42 16.21
CA GLU A 198 -15.50 -5.15 16.04
C GLU A 198 -15.29 -4.81 14.56
N GLN A 199 -14.66 -5.72 13.82
CA GLN A 199 -14.37 -5.57 12.39
C GLN A 199 -15.64 -5.74 11.54
N LYS A 200 -15.68 -5.06 10.39
CA LYS A 200 -16.87 -5.00 9.52
C LYS A 200 -16.68 -5.83 8.25
N HIS A 201 -16.73 -7.15 8.42
CA HIS A 201 -16.58 -8.13 7.32
C HIS A 201 -17.91 -8.58 6.70
N ARG A 202 -19.06 -8.16 7.25
CA ARG A 202 -20.39 -8.66 6.85
C ARG A 202 -20.79 -8.23 5.45
N SER A 203 -20.60 -6.96 5.11
CA SER A 203 -20.97 -6.40 3.82
C SER A 203 -20.17 -5.13 3.53
N LEU A 204 -20.03 -4.79 2.24
CA LEU A 204 -19.40 -3.54 1.83
C LEU A 204 -20.17 -2.31 2.34
N ALA A 205 -21.50 -2.41 2.45
CA ALA A 205 -22.33 -1.32 2.97
C ALA A 205 -22.04 -1.04 4.45
N ASP A 206 -21.97 -2.11 5.27
CA ASP A 206 -21.63 -2.00 6.69
C ASP A 206 -20.21 -1.42 6.86
N PHE A 207 -19.27 -1.87 6.03
CA PHE A 207 -17.90 -1.37 6.02
C PHE A 207 -17.85 0.12 5.67
N ILE A 208 -18.48 0.55 4.57
CA ILE A 208 -18.48 1.97 4.18
C ILE A 208 -19.08 2.81 5.29
N THR A 209 -20.27 2.44 5.80
CA THR A 209 -20.98 3.20 6.84
C THR A 209 -20.14 3.39 8.11
N SER A 210 -19.36 2.38 8.51
CA SER A 210 -18.49 2.53 9.68
C SER A 210 -17.29 3.44 9.45
N HIS A 211 -16.80 3.54 8.20
CA HIS A 211 -15.61 4.30 7.83
C HIS A 211 -15.89 5.72 7.30
N THR A 212 -17.14 6.07 6.99
CA THR A 212 -17.56 7.38 6.43
C THR A 212 -17.97 8.43 7.47
N ARG A 213 -17.55 8.30 8.74
CA ARG A 213 -17.99 9.24 9.79
C ARG A 213 -17.56 10.69 9.46
N PRO A 214 -18.47 11.69 9.49
CA PRO A 214 -18.27 13.00 8.85
C PRO A 214 -17.14 13.91 9.38
N GLU A 215 -16.49 13.58 10.49
CA GLU A 215 -15.78 14.58 11.30
C GLU A 215 -14.27 14.73 11.02
N GLU A 216 -13.65 13.92 10.14
CA GLU A 216 -12.17 13.85 10.07
C GLU A 216 -11.55 13.93 8.67
N TRP A 217 -12.33 14.21 7.61
CA TRP A 217 -11.83 14.08 6.24
C TRP A 217 -11.21 15.37 5.69
N CYS A 218 -9.92 15.58 5.95
CA CYS A 218 -9.10 16.57 5.23
C CYS A 218 -8.36 15.97 4.01
N HIS A 219 -8.34 14.63 3.87
CA HIS A 219 -7.55 13.91 2.87
C HIS A 219 -8.31 12.75 2.21
N ALA A 220 -7.87 12.33 1.03
CA ALA A 220 -8.40 11.16 0.33
C ALA A 220 -7.96 9.87 1.06
N HIS A 221 -8.90 8.94 1.25
CA HIS A 221 -8.66 7.63 1.84
C HIS A 221 -8.73 6.56 0.75
N PHE A 222 -7.70 5.71 0.67
CA PHE A 222 -7.65 4.60 -0.26
C PHE A 222 -7.81 3.29 0.50
N THR A 223 -8.72 2.44 0.03
CA THR A 223 -8.97 1.12 0.64
C THR A 223 -9.12 0.09 -0.46
N GLU A 224 -8.34 -0.97 -0.37
CA GLU A 224 -8.49 -2.15 -1.21
C GLU A 224 -9.38 -3.17 -0.49
N VAL A 225 -10.44 -3.63 -1.16
CA VAL A 225 -11.38 -4.61 -0.61
C VAL A 225 -11.36 -5.85 -1.49
N THR A 226 -11.04 -7.00 -0.91
CA THR A 226 -11.11 -8.29 -1.61
C THR A 226 -12.43 -8.99 -1.30
N THR A 227 -13.03 -9.62 -2.32
CA THR A 227 -14.30 -10.33 -2.17
C THR A 227 -14.34 -11.60 -3.01
N PHE A 228 -14.98 -12.65 -2.49
CA PHE A 228 -15.34 -13.85 -3.24
C PHE A 228 -16.71 -13.76 -3.92
N SER A 229 -17.47 -12.72 -3.60
CA SER A 229 -18.79 -12.49 -4.19
C SER A 229 -18.68 -11.87 -5.59
N ARG A 230 -19.79 -11.82 -6.32
CA ARG A 230 -19.83 -11.17 -7.63
C ARG A 230 -19.49 -9.68 -7.51
N GLN A 231 -18.94 -9.11 -8.58
CA GLN A 231 -18.76 -7.66 -8.67
C GLN A 231 -20.11 -6.93 -8.62
N LEU A 232 -20.05 -5.67 -8.17
CA LEU A 232 -21.22 -4.80 -8.05
C LEU A 232 -21.77 -4.41 -9.42
N THR A 233 -23.07 -4.21 -9.48
CA THR A 233 -23.80 -3.69 -10.64
C THR A 233 -24.39 -2.32 -10.33
N ALA A 234 -24.86 -1.60 -11.34
CA ALA A 234 -25.53 -0.31 -11.17
C ALA A 234 -26.79 -0.40 -10.27
N GLY A 235 -27.45 -1.56 -10.19
CA GLY A 235 -28.57 -1.78 -9.27
C GLY A 235 -28.13 -1.85 -7.81
N ASP A 236 -26.99 -2.51 -7.55
CA ASP A 236 -26.43 -2.63 -6.20
C ASP A 236 -25.94 -1.26 -5.68
N ILE A 237 -25.44 -0.39 -6.55
CA ILE A 237 -25.03 0.97 -6.15
C ILE A 237 -26.22 1.79 -5.66
N LYS A 238 -27.39 1.68 -6.28
CA LYS A 238 -28.61 2.36 -5.79
C LYS A 238 -28.98 1.88 -4.39
N GLN A 239 -28.86 0.57 -4.14
CA GLN A 239 -29.09 0.02 -2.80
C GLN A 239 -28.03 0.50 -1.81
N LEU A 240 -26.76 0.55 -2.23
CA LEU A 240 -25.66 1.03 -1.41
C LEU A 240 -25.83 2.50 -1.02
N GLN A 241 -26.22 3.36 -1.96
CA GLN A 241 -26.53 4.78 -1.70
C GLN A 241 -27.68 4.92 -0.69
N ASN A 242 -28.72 4.09 -0.81
CA ASN A 242 -29.84 4.11 0.13
C ASN A 242 -29.44 3.65 1.55
N ILE A 243 -28.52 2.69 1.67
CA ILE A 243 -28.09 2.16 2.98
C ILE A 243 -27.07 3.08 3.65
N THR A 244 -26.12 3.62 2.89
CA THR A 244 -25.01 4.44 3.41
C THR A 244 -25.38 5.91 3.56
N GLU A 245 -26.54 6.33 3.02
CA GLU A 245 -26.97 7.74 2.92
C GLU A 245 -25.97 8.63 2.16
N LEU A 246 -25.07 8.02 1.37
CA LEU A 246 -24.09 8.73 0.54
C LEU A 246 -24.68 8.98 -0.85
N CYS A 247 -24.68 10.25 -1.27
CA CYS A 247 -25.24 10.64 -2.56
C CYS A 247 -24.33 10.32 -3.75
N ASP A 248 -23.00 10.38 -3.60
CA ASP A 248 -22.06 10.43 -4.72
C ASP A 248 -21.16 9.19 -4.84
N ILE A 249 -21.75 7.99 -4.86
CA ILE A 249 -21.01 6.75 -5.11
C ILE A 249 -20.88 6.51 -6.62
N LYS A 250 -19.64 6.61 -7.14
CA LYS A 250 -19.30 6.22 -8.52
C LYS A 250 -18.73 4.80 -8.55
N LEU A 251 -19.30 3.94 -9.41
CA LEU A 251 -18.76 2.62 -9.71
C LEU A 251 -18.07 2.64 -11.07
N LEU A 252 -16.76 2.42 -11.08
CA LEU A 252 -15.95 2.33 -12.30
C LEU A 252 -15.46 0.89 -12.45
N SER A 253 -15.79 0.24 -13.56
CA SER A 253 -15.22 -1.07 -13.90
C SER A 253 -14.00 -0.87 -14.80
N LEU A 254 -12.82 -1.28 -14.32
CA LEU A 254 -11.56 -1.10 -15.05
C LEU A 254 -11.57 -1.78 -16.43
N GLN A 255 -12.40 -2.82 -16.63
CA GLN A 255 -12.54 -3.53 -17.90
C GLN A 255 -13.21 -2.68 -19.00
N GLN A 256 -13.85 -1.56 -18.65
CA GLN A 256 -14.55 -0.69 -19.60
C GLN A 256 -13.62 0.32 -20.29
N PHE A 257 -12.37 0.43 -19.84
CA PHE A 257 -11.45 1.46 -20.30
C PHE A 257 -10.34 0.87 -21.16
N ASP A 258 -10.32 1.25 -22.44
CA ASP A 258 -9.24 0.86 -23.37
C ASP A 258 -7.98 1.72 -23.19
N THR A 259 -8.13 2.95 -22.69
CA THR A 259 -7.03 3.93 -22.56
C THR A 259 -7.02 4.64 -21.21
N GLU A 260 -5.84 5.04 -20.76
CA GLU A 260 -5.68 5.90 -19.57
C GLU A 260 -6.48 7.22 -19.72
N HIS A 261 -6.48 7.81 -20.92
CA HIS A 261 -7.23 9.04 -21.18
C HIS A 261 -8.75 8.88 -20.98
N SER A 262 -9.32 7.73 -21.35
CA SER A 262 -10.73 7.46 -21.08
C SER A 262 -11.02 7.31 -19.59
N PHE A 263 -10.11 6.72 -18.83
CA PHE A 263 -10.26 6.57 -17.38
C PHE A 263 -10.15 7.91 -16.64
N LEU A 264 -9.16 8.74 -17.01
CA LEU A 264 -8.95 10.09 -16.47
C LEU A 264 -10.10 11.07 -16.75
N LYS A 265 -10.98 10.79 -17.71
CA LYS A 265 -12.18 11.62 -17.94
C LYS A 265 -13.31 11.35 -16.94
N GLU A 266 -13.33 10.16 -16.33
CA GLU A 266 -14.41 9.74 -15.44
C GLU A 266 -14.14 10.06 -13.96
N ILE A 267 -12.85 10.14 -13.59
CA ILE A 267 -12.34 10.50 -12.26
C ILE A 267 -12.18 12.01 -12.15
#